data_AF-A0A1A0WXN0-F1
#
_entry.id   AF-A0A1A0WXN0-F1
#
_cell.length_a   1.000
_cell.length_b   1.000
_cell.length_c   1.000
_cell.angle_alpha   90.00
_cell.angle_beta   90.00
_cell.angle_gamma   90.00
#
_symmetry.space_group_name_H-M   'P 1'
#
loop_
_entity.id
_entity.type
_entity.pdbx_description
1 polymer ?
#
loop_
_entity_poly.entity_id
_entity_poly.type
_entity_poly.pdbx_seq_one_letter_code
_entity_poly.pdbx_strand_id
1 'polypeptide(L)'
;MKLRFGADGLRHPGGVWPDWYEGLKLVGTNPATGEEITFFKGNWELEGILEWLKQSEEQIRNDDPVIPQLPNETLGQTLARSYDLVTDDLPQDVFDLAITEVSRYNITHNISAGASGMADFPGLLIGRSEEGYEICNWIQDIEHDTAWRYFFDVDDFYRNVPVENEQ
;
A
#
# COMPACT_ATOMS: atom_id res chain seq x y z
N MET A 1 -0.37 -2.59 15.10
CA MET A 1 -0.05 -3.95 14.67
C MET A 1 1.40 -4.03 14.23
N LYS A 2 2.00 -5.22 14.26
CA LYS A 2 3.30 -5.46 13.62
C LYS A 2 3.08 -6.02 12.22
N LEU A 3 3.59 -5.33 11.20
CA LEU A 3 3.50 -5.76 9.80
C LEU A 3 4.77 -6.51 9.40
N ARG A 4 4.63 -7.57 8.61
CA ARG A 4 5.76 -8.32 8.03
C ARG A 4 5.37 -9.01 6.73
N PHE A 5 6.35 -9.16 5.85
CA PHE A 5 6.24 -10.09 4.73
C PHE A 5 6.61 -11.50 5.17
N GLY A 6 6.00 -12.49 4.53
CA GLY A 6 6.39 -13.90 4.67
C GLY A 6 6.01 -14.69 3.42
N ALA A 7 6.56 -15.89 3.29
CA ALA A 7 6.21 -16.83 2.24
C ALA A 7 5.91 -18.20 2.88
N ASP A 8 4.90 -18.89 2.37
CA ASP A 8 4.53 -20.24 2.85
C ASP A 8 5.16 -21.36 2.02
N GLY A 9 5.61 -21.07 0.80
CA GLY A 9 6.12 -22.05 -0.16
C GLY A 9 7.53 -21.77 -0.66
N LEU A 10 7.88 -22.42 -1.77
CA LEU A 10 9.21 -22.35 -2.33
C LEU A 10 9.46 -21.03 -3.06
N ARG A 11 10.72 -20.59 -3.03
CA ARG A 11 11.27 -19.59 -3.94
C ARG A 11 11.49 -20.25 -5.30
N HIS A 12 10.97 -19.62 -6.36
CA HIS A 12 11.17 -20.06 -7.73
C HIS A 12 12.14 -19.10 -8.44
N PRO A 13 13.34 -19.58 -8.83
CA PRO A 13 14.30 -18.77 -9.55
C PRO A 13 13.73 -18.32 -10.90
N GLY A 14 13.59 -17.02 -11.12
CA GLY A 14 13.06 -16.46 -12.37
C GLY A 14 14.09 -16.43 -13.51
N GLY A 15 15.38 -16.58 -13.18
CA GLY A 15 16.48 -16.65 -14.14
C GLY A 15 16.72 -15.32 -14.85
N VAL A 16 15.98 -15.06 -15.93
CA VAL A 16 15.95 -13.75 -16.63
C VAL A 16 14.87 -12.83 -16.05
N TRP A 17 13.89 -13.40 -15.36
CA TRP A 17 12.84 -12.69 -14.63
C TRP A 17 13.17 -12.63 -13.13
N PRO A 18 12.55 -11.71 -12.37
CA PRO A 18 12.65 -11.71 -10.92
C PRO A 18 12.13 -13.01 -10.32
N ASP A 19 12.60 -13.31 -9.11
CA ASP A 19 12.14 -14.48 -8.40
C ASP A 19 10.73 -14.29 -7.87
N TRP A 20 9.91 -15.33 -7.98
CA TRP A 20 8.59 -15.35 -7.40
C TRP A 20 8.50 -16.40 -6.29
N TYR A 21 7.63 -16.12 -5.32
CA TYR A 21 7.49 -16.93 -4.12
C TYR A 21 6.09 -17.53 -4.08
N GLU A 22 6.01 -18.83 -3.80
CA GLU A 22 4.73 -19.47 -3.51
C GLU A 22 4.15 -18.97 -2.18
N GLY A 23 2.92 -18.47 -2.24
CA GLY A 23 2.21 -18.01 -1.05
C GLY A 23 2.90 -16.85 -0.33
N LEU A 24 3.50 -15.92 -1.07
CA LEU A 24 3.92 -14.63 -0.52
C LEU A 24 2.70 -13.91 0.07
N LYS A 25 2.88 -13.38 1.27
CA LYS A 25 1.83 -12.69 2.03
C LYS A 25 2.37 -11.53 2.85
N LEU A 26 1.55 -10.50 2.98
CA LEU A 26 1.71 -9.48 4.01
C LEU A 26 0.81 -9.82 5.19
N VAL A 27 1.41 -9.96 6.36
CA VAL A 27 0.74 -10.36 7.59
C VAL A 27 0.87 -9.25 8.62
N GLY A 28 -0.24 -8.95 9.27
CA GLY A 28 -0.30 -8.14 10.47
C GLY A 28 -0.51 -8.99 11.71
N THR A 29 0.28 -8.78 12.75
CA THR A 29 0.07 -9.41 14.05
C THR A 29 -0.44 -8.39 15.06
N ASN A 30 -1.56 -8.70 15.71
CA ASN A 30 -2.08 -7.92 16.82
C ASN A 30 -1.20 -8.13 18.06
N PRO A 31 -0.56 -7.07 18.61
CA PRO A 31 0.37 -7.22 19.72
C PRO A 31 -0.32 -7.65 21.03
N ALA A 32 -1.61 -7.39 21.19
CA ALA A 32 -2.36 -7.72 22.42
C ALA A 32 -2.85 -9.17 22.44
N THR A 33 -3.28 -9.69 21.28
CA THR A 33 -3.90 -11.02 21.18
C THR A 33 -3.00 -12.06 20.53
N GLY A 34 -1.96 -11.64 19.80
CA GLY A 34 -1.14 -12.52 18.96
C GLY A 34 -1.84 -13.00 17.68
N GLU A 35 -3.06 -12.52 17.40
CA GLU A 35 -3.83 -12.88 16.21
C GLU A 35 -3.13 -12.37 14.94
N GLU A 36 -3.05 -13.24 13.93
CA GLU A 36 -2.50 -12.90 12.62
C GLU A 36 -3.61 -12.62 11.61
N ILE A 37 -3.48 -11.50 10.90
CA ILE A 37 -4.34 -11.08 9.81
C ILE A 37 -3.52 -11.11 8.54
N THR A 38 -3.98 -11.85 7.54
CA THR A 38 -3.35 -11.86 6.21
C THR A 38 -4.03 -10.82 5.33
N PHE A 39 -3.28 -9.79 4.93
CA PHE A 39 -3.80 -8.71 4.09
C PHE A 39 -3.89 -9.11 2.62
N PHE A 40 -2.89 -9.85 2.16
CA PHE A 40 -2.92 -10.53 0.88
C PHE A 40 -2.08 -11.79 0.94
N LYS A 41 -2.41 -12.75 0.07
CA LYS A 41 -1.60 -13.95 -0.14
C LYS A 41 -1.73 -14.41 -1.58
N GLY A 42 -0.61 -14.72 -2.21
CA GLY A 42 -0.59 -15.24 -3.57
C GLY A 42 0.84 -15.55 -4.04
N ASN A 43 0.98 -15.84 -5.32
CA ASN A 43 2.26 -16.16 -5.92
C ASN A 43 2.81 -14.89 -6.59
N TRP A 44 3.79 -14.26 -5.94
CA TRP A 44 4.21 -12.89 -6.27
C TRP A 44 5.73 -12.74 -6.24
N GLU A 45 6.25 -11.76 -6.97
CA GLU A 45 7.65 -11.36 -6.92
C GLU A 45 7.90 -10.49 -5.68
N LEU A 46 8.71 -10.99 -4.74
CA LEU A 46 9.00 -10.25 -3.51
C LEU A 46 9.91 -9.05 -3.79
N GLU A 47 10.86 -9.21 -4.71
CA GLU A 47 11.84 -8.19 -5.10
C GLU A 47 11.15 -6.87 -5.50
N GLY A 48 10.22 -6.91 -6.45
CA GLY A 48 9.52 -5.70 -6.92
C GLY A 48 8.78 -4.97 -5.79
N ILE A 49 8.15 -5.69 -4.87
CA ILE A 49 7.44 -5.08 -3.73
C ILE A 49 8.42 -4.44 -2.75
N LEU A 50 9.54 -5.11 -2.45
CA LEU A 50 10.56 -4.58 -1.54
C LEU A 50 11.30 -3.39 -2.15
N GLU A 51 11.59 -3.42 -3.45
CA GLU A 51 12.18 -2.31 -4.18
C GLU A 51 11.24 -1.09 -4.12
N TRP A 52 9.97 -1.28 -4.48
CA TRP A 52 8.97 -0.21 -4.42
C TRP A 52 8.82 0.37 -3.01
N LEU A 53 8.78 -0.47 -1.96
CA LEU A 53 8.68 -0.02 -0.57
C LEU A 53 9.88 0.85 -0.18
N LYS A 54 11.09 0.46 -0.57
CA LYS A 54 12.31 1.25 -0.30
C LYS A 54 12.28 2.57 -1.05
N GLN A 55 11.87 2.56 -2.32
CA GLN A 55 11.76 3.75 -3.14
C GLN A 55 10.71 4.73 -2.61
N SER A 56 9.65 4.20 -1.99
CA SER A 56 8.50 4.97 -1.50
C SER A 56 8.56 5.31 -0.01
N GLU A 57 9.62 4.89 0.70
CA GLU A 57 9.71 5.04 2.16
C GLU A 57 9.57 6.50 2.60
N GLU A 58 10.26 7.43 1.93
CA GLU A 58 10.22 8.84 2.27
C GLU A 58 8.80 9.41 2.10
N GLN A 59 8.10 9.04 1.03
CA GLN A 59 6.74 9.49 0.76
C GLN A 59 5.79 8.90 1.81
N ILE A 60 5.85 7.59 2.07
CA ILE A 60 5.01 6.92 3.08
C ILE A 60 5.18 7.56 4.47
N ARG A 61 6.37 8.09 4.79
CA ARG A 61 6.67 8.74 6.08
C ARG A 61 6.21 10.19 6.16
N ASN A 62 6.29 10.92 5.05
CA ASN A 62 6.26 12.38 5.09
C ASN A 62 5.21 13.03 4.19
N ASP A 63 4.70 12.32 3.18
CA ASP A 63 3.66 12.83 2.31
C ASP A 63 2.31 12.68 2.99
N ASP A 64 1.61 13.80 3.14
CA ASP A 64 0.22 13.82 3.54
C ASP A 64 -0.69 13.58 2.32
N PRO A 65 -1.94 13.11 2.52
CA PRO A 65 -2.92 12.99 1.45
C PRO A 65 -3.16 14.33 0.73
N VAL A 66 -3.46 14.28 -0.57
CA VAL A 66 -3.64 15.45 -1.44
C VAL A 66 -4.72 16.42 -0.93
N ILE A 67 -5.70 15.89 -0.20
CA ILE A 67 -6.71 16.66 0.51
C ILE A 67 -6.70 16.27 1.99
N PRO A 68 -7.11 17.17 2.91
CA PRO A 68 -7.24 16.81 4.31
C PRO A 68 -8.18 15.61 4.51
N GLN A 69 -7.74 14.67 5.34
CA GLN A 69 -8.54 13.52 5.74
C GLN A 69 -9.71 13.99 6.63
N LEU A 70 -10.90 13.42 6.45
CA LEU A 70 -12.02 13.71 7.34
C LEU A 70 -11.95 12.86 8.61
N PRO A 71 -12.61 13.25 9.72
CA PRO A 71 -12.62 12.47 10.94
C PRO A 71 -13.11 11.03 10.70
N ASN A 72 -12.29 10.05 11.09
CA ASN A 72 -12.51 8.60 10.92
C ASN A 72 -12.45 8.08 9.46
N GLU A 73 -12.03 8.89 8.48
CA GLU A 73 -11.73 8.34 7.14
C GLU A 73 -10.47 7.47 7.19
N THR A 74 -10.45 6.43 6.35
CA THR A 74 -9.20 5.73 6.00
C THR A 74 -8.49 6.48 4.88
N LEU A 75 -7.19 6.22 4.68
CA LEU A 75 -6.45 6.71 3.52
C LEU A 75 -7.12 6.30 2.19
N GLY A 76 -7.71 5.11 2.14
CA GLY A 76 -8.47 4.61 1.00
C GLY A 76 -9.65 5.51 0.65
N GLN A 77 -10.44 5.89 1.67
CA GLN A 77 -11.58 6.79 1.48
C GLN A 77 -11.13 8.21 1.09
N THR A 78 -10.07 8.72 1.72
CA THR A 78 -9.52 10.03 1.37
C THR A 78 -8.99 10.08 -0.06
N LEU A 79 -8.33 9.02 -0.52
CA LEU A 79 -7.83 8.93 -1.89
C LEU A 79 -8.97 8.81 -2.91
N ALA A 80 -9.98 7.98 -2.64
CA ALA A 80 -11.19 7.91 -3.49
C ALA A 80 -11.86 9.27 -3.61
N ARG A 81 -12.04 9.98 -2.49
CA ARG A 81 -12.60 11.34 -2.47
C ARG A 81 -11.72 12.34 -3.23
N SER A 82 -10.40 12.15 -3.20
CA SER A 82 -9.48 12.98 -3.98
C SER A 82 -9.71 12.81 -5.48
N TYR A 83 -9.92 11.58 -5.96
CA TYR A 83 -10.29 11.34 -7.36
C TYR A 83 -11.66 11.93 -7.71
N ASP A 84 -12.67 11.80 -6.84
CA ASP A 84 -14.01 12.35 -7.07
C ASP A 84 -14.03 13.89 -7.19
N LEU A 85 -13.06 14.56 -6.56
CA LEU A 85 -12.90 16.02 -6.64
C LEU A 85 -12.21 16.48 -7.94
N VAL A 86 -11.55 15.57 -8.68
CA VAL A 86 -10.91 15.88 -9.96
C VAL A 86 -11.94 15.66 -11.06
N THR A 87 -12.70 16.70 -11.36
CA THR A 87 -13.84 16.68 -12.28
C THR A 87 -13.53 17.38 -13.61
N ASP A 88 -14.22 16.98 -14.68
CA ASP A 88 -14.03 17.50 -16.05
C ASP A 88 -14.45 18.98 -16.23
N ASP A 89 -15.10 19.58 -15.24
CA ASP A 89 -15.48 21.01 -15.23
C ASP A 89 -14.35 21.93 -14.73
N LEU A 90 -13.24 21.36 -14.26
CA LEU A 90 -12.03 22.12 -13.95
C LEU A 90 -11.38 22.67 -15.23
N PRO A 91 -10.73 23.85 -15.16
CA PRO A 91 -9.81 24.27 -16.21
C PRO A 91 -8.77 23.18 -16.50
N GLN A 92 -8.47 22.91 -17.78
CA GLN A 92 -7.62 21.78 -18.18
C GLN A 92 -6.26 21.75 -17.46
N ASP A 93 -5.63 22.90 -17.27
CA ASP A 93 -4.36 23.05 -16.55
C ASP A 93 -4.48 22.66 -15.07
N VAL A 94 -5.61 23.00 -14.45
CA VAL A 94 -5.92 22.61 -13.06
C VAL A 94 -6.24 21.12 -12.98
N PHE A 95 -7.00 20.58 -13.94
CA PHE A 95 -7.30 19.16 -14.02
C PHE A 95 -6.01 18.33 -14.14
N ASP A 96 -5.14 18.68 -15.09
CA ASP A 96 -3.87 17.98 -15.36
C ASP A 96 -2.95 17.99 -14.14
N LEU A 97 -2.89 19.12 -13.43
CA LEU A 97 -2.13 19.22 -12.19
C LEU A 97 -2.73 18.35 -11.08
N ALA A 98 -4.05 18.43 -10.87
CA ALA A 98 -4.71 17.69 -9.81
C ALA A 98 -4.63 16.17 -10.02
N ILE A 99 -4.89 15.69 -11.24
CA ILE A 99 -4.80 14.26 -11.54
C ILE A 99 -3.37 13.74 -11.41
N THR A 100 -2.36 14.57 -11.73
CA THR A 100 -0.95 14.22 -11.57
C THR A 100 -0.59 14.03 -10.10
N GLU A 101 -1.02 14.94 -9.22
CA GLU A 101 -0.74 14.83 -7.78
C GLU A 101 -1.46 13.65 -7.13
N VAL A 102 -2.74 13.43 -7.46
CA VAL A 102 -3.49 12.28 -6.94
C VAL A 102 -2.88 10.96 -7.42
N SER A 103 -2.46 10.90 -8.69
CA SER A 103 -1.79 9.71 -9.24
C SER A 103 -0.41 9.47 -8.63
N ARG A 104 0.37 10.53 -8.38
CA ARG A 104 1.67 10.46 -7.69
C ARG A 104 1.51 9.89 -6.28
N TYR A 105 0.52 10.38 -5.53
CA TYR A 105 0.20 9.87 -4.20
C TYR A 105 -0.19 8.40 -4.26
N ASN A 106 -1.10 8.02 -5.17
CA ASN A 106 -1.52 6.63 -5.34
C ASN A 106 -0.33 5.71 -5.65
N ILE A 107 0.53 6.06 -6.60
CA ILE A 107 1.69 5.22 -7.00
C ILE A 107 2.67 5.00 -5.85
N THR A 108 2.83 5.97 -4.96
CA THR A 108 3.80 5.92 -3.85
C THR A 108 3.22 5.32 -2.56
N HIS A 109 1.90 5.13 -2.48
CA HIS A 109 1.23 4.62 -1.29
C HIS A 109 0.47 3.31 -1.55
N ASN A 110 0.23 2.94 -2.81
CA ASN A 110 -0.50 1.74 -3.20
C ASN A 110 0.41 0.59 -3.58
N ILE A 111 0.40 -0.47 -2.78
CA ILE A 111 1.23 -1.66 -2.99
C ILE A 111 0.90 -2.33 -4.34
N SER A 112 -0.37 -2.31 -4.79
CA SER A 112 -0.76 -2.87 -6.09
C SER A 112 -0.14 -2.10 -7.25
N ALA A 113 -0.03 -0.76 -7.15
CA ALA A 113 0.66 0.05 -8.15
C ALA A 113 2.18 -0.19 -8.16
N GLY A 114 2.75 -0.48 -6.99
CA GLY A 114 4.16 -0.84 -6.83
C GLY A 114 4.53 -2.24 -7.32
N ALA A 115 3.58 -3.17 -7.30
CA ALA A 115 3.75 -4.55 -7.76
C ALA A 115 3.47 -4.69 -9.27
N SER A 116 4.15 -3.90 -10.10
CA SER A 116 3.91 -3.87 -11.55
C SER A 116 4.00 -5.26 -12.19
N GLY A 117 3.03 -5.60 -13.05
CA GLY A 117 2.92 -6.92 -13.69
C GLY A 117 2.07 -7.94 -12.93
N MET A 118 1.62 -7.62 -11.72
CA MET A 118 0.78 -8.50 -10.88
C MET A 118 -0.69 -8.13 -10.97
N ALA A 119 -1.35 -8.56 -12.05
CA ALA A 119 -2.73 -8.21 -12.37
C ALA A 119 -3.77 -8.57 -11.27
N ASP A 120 -3.45 -9.53 -10.40
CA ASP A 120 -4.35 -10.02 -9.36
C ASP A 120 -3.99 -9.50 -7.95
N PHE A 121 -3.05 -8.55 -7.84
CA PHE A 121 -2.59 -8.07 -6.53
C PHE A 121 -3.62 -7.11 -5.91
N PRO A 122 -4.15 -7.39 -4.70
CA PRO A 122 -5.18 -6.55 -4.11
C PRO A 122 -4.67 -5.14 -3.83
N GLY A 123 -5.49 -4.14 -4.16
CA GLY A 123 -5.22 -2.73 -3.87
C GLY A 123 -5.18 -2.48 -2.36
N LEU A 124 -3.99 -2.12 -1.87
CA LEU A 124 -3.75 -1.79 -0.46
C LEU A 124 -2.99 -0.49 -0.39
N LEU A 125 -3.43 0.41 0.50
CA LEU A 125 -2.69 1.62 0.79
C LEU A 125 -1.92 1.49 2.10
N ILE A 126 -0.70 2.00 2.09
CA ILE A 126 0.14 2.21 3.27
C ILE A 126 0.56 3.67 3.29
N GLY A 127 0.42 4.33 4.44
CA GLY A 127 0.76 5.74 4.53
C GLY A 127 0.56 6.32 5.91
N ARG A 128 0.77 7.62 5.99
CA ARG A 128 0.54 8.42 7.18
C ARG A 128 -0.87 9.01 7.17
N SER A 129 -1.63 8.75 8.22
CA SER A 129 -2.92 9.37 8.52
C SER A 129 -2.80 10.32 9.72
N GLU A 130 -3.89 11.04 10.04
CA GLU A 130 -3.89 11.96 11.19
C GLU A 130 -3.69 11.23 12.53
N GLU A 131 -4.05 9.95 12.59
CA GLU A 131 -4.00 9.12 13.81
C GLU A 131 -2.71 8.29 13.92
N GLY A 132 -1.87 8.25 12.87
CA GLY A 132 -0.63 7.48 12.83
C GLY A 132 -0.37 6.85 11.47
N TYR A 133 0.43 5.80 11.43
CA TYR A 133 0.65 5.05 10.18
C TYR A 133 -0.37 3.93 10.07
N GLU A 134 -1.03 3.83 8.93
CA GLU A 134 -2.06 2.84 8.68
C GLU A 134 -1.86 2.08 7.38
N ILE A 135 -2.35 0.83 7.40
CA ILE A 135 -2.62 0.05 6.21
C ILE A 135 -4.13 -0.12 6.08
N CYS A 136 -4.66 0.14 4.89
CA CYS A 136 -6.09 0.03 4.61
C CYS A 136 -6.32 -0.57 3.22
N ASN A 137 -7.55 -0.98 2.93
CA ASN A 137 -7.91 -1.30 1.56
C ASN A 137 -7.93 -0.05 0.69
N TRP A 138 -7.64 -0.28 -0.60
CA TRP A 138 -8.11 0.59 -1.66
C TRP A 138 -9.64 0.67 -1.64
N ILE A 139 -10.17 1.86 -1.88
CA ILE A 139 -11.61 2.11 -2.04
C ILE A 139 -11.82 2.59 -3.46
N GLN A 140 -12.66 1.87 -4.21
CA GLN A 140 -13.05 2.28 -5.56
C GLN A 140 -14.38 3.03 -5.52
N ASP A 141 -15.29 2.65 -4.64
CA ASP A 141 -16.61 3.25 -4.49
C ASP A 141 -16.90 3.50 -3.00
N ILE A 142 -16.91 4.77 -2.60
CA ILE A 142 -17.11 5.18 -1.20
C ILE A 142 -18.50 4.76 -0.67
N GLU A 143 -19.51 4.65 -1.53
CA GLU A 143 -20.87 4.31 -1.11
C GLU A 143 -21.06 2.80 -0.88
N HIS A 144 -20.32 1.96 -1.59
CA HIS A 144 -20.52 0.51 -1.62
C HIS A 144 -19.38 -0.30 -0.97
N ASP A 145 -18.14 0.21 -1.00
CA ASP A 145 -17.01 -0.51 -0.44
C ASP A 145 -16.95 -0.38 1.08
N THR A 146 -16.76 -1.50 1.77
CA THR A 146 -16.52 -1.48 3.21
C THR A 146 -15.07 -1.14 3.49
N ALA A 147 -14.83 0.02 4.09
CA ALA A 147 -13.49 0.44 4.51
C ALA A 147 -13.02 -0.32 5.75
N TRP A 148 -11.75 -0.69 5.76
CA TRP A 148 -11.04 -1.19 6.93
C TRP A 148 -9.67 -0.53 7.02
N ARG A 149 -9.16 -0.37 8.23
CA ARG A 149 -7.79 0.12 8.49
C ARG A 149 -7.19 -0.58 9.70
N TYR A 150 -5.86 -0.68 9.69
CA TYR A 150 -5.09 -1.08 10.86
C TYR A 150 -3.90 -0.17 11.02
N PHE A 151 -3.67 0.31 12.24
CA PHE A 151 -2.49 1.09 12.57
C PHE A 151 -1.28 0.19 12.79
N PHE A 152 -0.10 0.67 12.43
CA PHE A 152 1.17 -0.03 12.65
C PHE A 152 2.29 0.94 13.06
N ASP A 153 3.36 0.38 13.59
CA ASP A 153 4.59 1.12 13.88
C ASP A 153 5.48 1.11 12.62
N VAL A 154 5.70 2.29 12.03
CA VAL A 154 6.45 2.42 10.78
C VAL A 154 7.93 2.06 10.95
N ASP A 155 8.52 2.35 12.11
CA ASP A 155 9.93 2.09 12.36
C ASP A 155 10.16 0.61 12.61
N ASP A 156 9.25 -0.07 13.31
CA ASP A 156 9.27 -1.53 13.41
C ASP A 156 9.00 -2.16 12.04
N PHE A 157 8.07 -1.65 11.23
CA PHE A 157 7.81 -2.20 9.90
C PHE A 157 9.07 -2.16 9.02
N TYR A 158 9.63 -0.98 8.74
CA TYR A 158 10.79 -0.84 7.86
C TYR A 158 12.06 -1.51 8.41
N ARG A 159 12.19 -1.65 9.74
CA ARG A 159 13.29 -2.44 10.35
C ARG A 159 13.19 -3.93 10.03
N ASN A 160 11.98 -4.47 9.89
CA ASN A 160 11.74 -5.88 9.61
C ASN A 160 11.36 -6.16 8.14
N VAL A 161 11.37 -5.13 7.27
CA VAL A 161 11.25 -5.33 5.82
C VAL A 161 12.49 -6.11 5.36
N PRO A 162 12.34 -7.28 4.73
CA PRO A 162 13.49 -8.06 4.27
C PRO A 162 14.38 -7.24 3.35
N VAL A 163 15.69 -7.34 3.56
CA VAL A 163 16.69 -6.88 2.59
C VAL A 163 17.07 -8.06 1.71
N GLU A 164 17.23 -7.83 0.40
CA GLU A 164 17.56 -8.88 -0.58
C GLU A 164 18.85 -9.66 -0.27
N ASN A 165 19.66 -9.17 0.67
CA ASN A 165 20.94 -9.76 1.04
C ASN A 165 20.88 -10.72 2.25
N GLU A 166 19.70 -11.05 2.77
CA GLU A 166 19.58 -12.08 3.82
C GLU A 166 19.07 -13.41 3.25
N GLN A 167 19.97 -14.10 2.53
CA GLN A 167 20.00 -15.57 2.42
C GLN A 167 21.42 -16.07 2.67
#